data_AF-A0A257ZJA3-F1
#
_entry.id   AF-A0A257ZJA3-F1
#
_cell.length_a   1.000
_cell.length_b   1.000
_cell.length_c   1.000
_cell.angle_alpha   90.00
_cell.angle_beta   90.00
_cell.angle_gamma   90.00
#
_symmetry.space_group_name_H-M   'P 1'
#
loop_
_entity.id
_entity.type
_entity.pdbx_description
1 polymer ?
#
loop_
_entity_poly.entity_id
_entity_poly.type
_entity_poly.pdbx_seq_one_letter_code
_entity_poly.pdbx_strand_id
1 'polypeptide(L)'
;MGGGVVESALRERGGEPGLKLIETMLWDGHHAPRWPLHLARLRRSAALLGWQFPAVEVQGPDHPARLRLTLGADGQLDWQVSALPEPKPTWRVGLATARLSSTDPWLAVKSTNRQVYDQARTALPDGLDEVVFQNERGEVCDGTITTVFFDRG
;
A
#
# COMPACT_ATOMS: atom_id res chain seq x y z
N MET A 1 -11.30 6.80 25.26
CA MET A 1 -12.42 6.00 24.72
C MET A 1 -13.08 6.84 23.63
N GLY A 2 -12.60 6.74 22.39
CA GLY A 2 -13.04 7.63 21.31
C GLY A 2 -12.56 7.11 19.97
N GLY A 3 -13.02 5.92 19.59
CA GLY A 3 -12.85 5.45 18.22
C GLY A 3 -13.83 6.20 17.33
N GLY A 4 -13.32 6.97 16.37
CA GLY A 4 -14.17 7.65 15.39
C GLY A 4 -14.91 6.66 14.49
N VAL A 5 -15.93 7.11 13.76
CA VAL A 5 -16.72 6.27 12.83
C VAL A 5 -15.83 5.50 11.84
N VAL A 6 -14.74 6.13 11.39
CA VAL A 6 -13.71 5.54 10.52
C VAL A 6 -13.00 4.35 11.19
N GLU A 7 -12.67 4.47 12.48
CA GLU A 7 -12.03 3.40 13.23
C GLU A 7 -13.00 2.23 13.48
N SER A 8 -14.29 2.51 13.71
CA SER A 8 -15.33 1.47 13.83
C SER A 8 -15.43 0.62 12.56
N ALA A 9 -15.55 1.28 11.39
CA ALA A 9 -15.70 0.59 10.11
C ALA A 9 -14.49 -0.27 9.73
N LEU A 10 -13.28 0.20 10.02
CA LEU A 10 -12.05 -0.57 9.78
C LEU A 10 -11.91 -1.76 10.74
N ARG A 11 -12.25 -1.58 12.02
CA ARG A 11 -12.22 -2.67 13.01
C ARG A 11 -13.23 -3.77 12.69
N GLU A 12 -14.45 -3.40 12.28
CA GLU A 12 -15.51 -4.35 11.92
C GLU A 12 -15.07 -5.30 10.81
N ARG A 13 -14.39 -4.77 9.78
CA ARG A 13 -13.88 -5.54 8.66
C ARG A 13 -12.43 -6.02 8.84
N GLY A 14 -11.78 -5.67 9.94
CA GLY A 14 -10.41 -6.06 10.26
C GLY A 14 -10.25 -7.56 10.56
N GLY A 15 -11.34 -8.28 10.84
CA GLY A 15 -11.35 -9.72 11.06
C GLY A 15 -11.59 -10.56 9.80
N GLU A 16 -11.72 -9.94 8.62
CA GLU A 16 -12.00 -10.69 7.38
C GLU A 16 -10.89 -11.70 7.06
N PRO A 17 -11.23 -12.98 6.80
CA PRO A 17 -10.24 -13.99 6.47
C PRO A 17 -9.38 -13.59 5.27
N GLY A 18 -8.06 -13.68 5.42
CA GLY A 18 -7.10 -13.38 4.35
C GLY A 18 -6.75 -11.89 4.18
N LEU A 19 -7.37 -10.98 4.96
CA LEU A 19 -6.91 -9.60 5.02
C LEU A 19 -5.50 -9.55 5.62
N LYS A 20 -4.60 -8.82 4.95
CA LYS A 20 -3.26 -8.54 5.44
C LYS A 20 -2.91 -7.07 5.24
N LEU A 21 -2.14 -6.51 6.15
CA LEU A 21 -1.40 -5.28 5.88
C LEU A 21 -0.17 -5.60 5.01
N ILE A 22 0.22 -4.67 4.15
CA ILE A 22 1.33 -4.85 3.22
C ILE A 22 2.30 -3.69 3.33
N GLU A 23 3.59 -4.00 3.44
CA GLU A 23 4.67 -3.05 3.21
C GLU A 23 5.58 -3.55 2.09
N THR A 24 6.04 -2.66 1.22
CA THR A 24 6.98 -2.99 0.14
C THR A 24 8.04 -1.92 0.10
N MET A 25 9.30 -2.32 0.18
CA MET A 25 10.43 -1.42 0.37
C MET A 25 11.63 -1.86 -0.47
N LEU A 26 12.46 -0.87 -0.81
CA LEU A 26 13.80 -1.10 -1.31
C LEU A 26 14.67 -1.59 -0.16
N TRP A 27 15.42 -2.65 -0.43
CA TRP A 27 16.60 -3.05 0.31
C TRP A 27 17.83 -2.77 -0.54
N ASP A 28 18.78 -2.02 -0.01
CA ASP A 28 19.98 -1.60 -0.76
C ASP A 28 21.14 -2.61 -0.72
N GLY A 29 20.94 -3.76 -0.07
CA GLY A 29 21.97 -4.77 0.22
C GLY A 29 22.43 -4.75 1.68
N HIS A 30 22.14 -3.67 2.42
CA HIS A 30 22.55 -3.51 3.82
C HIS A 30 21.42 -3.02 4.72
N HIS A 31 20.58 -2.11 4.22
CA HIS A 31 19.49 -1.50 4.97
C HIS A 31 18.28 -1.23 4.05
N ALA A 32 17.13 -0.96 4.67
CA ALA A 32 15.99 -0.38 3.99
C ALA A 32 15.92 1.13 4.31
N PRO A 33 16.25 2.03 3.36
CA PRO A 33 16.45 3.46 3.65
C PRO A 33 15.28 4.17 4.35
N ARG A 34 14.05 3.72 4.11
CA ARG A 34 12.82 4.30 4.68
C ARG A 34 12.16 3.39 5.71
N TRP A 35 12.88 2.42 6.26
CA TRP A 35 12.33 1.45 7.21
C TRP A 35 11.51 2.07 8.34
N PRO A 36 11.97 3.15 9.03
CA PRO A 36 11.17 3.77 10.09
C PRO A 36 9.78 4.25 9.63
N LEU A 37 9.66 4.71 8.37
CA LEU A 37 8.39 5.16 7.79
C LEU A 37 7.47 3.98 7.45
N HIS A 38 8.02 2.89 6.91
CA HIS A 38 7.28 1.66 6.67
C HIS A 38 6.75 1.08 8.00
N LEU A 39 7.61 1.00 9.01
CA LEU A 39 7.25 0.51 10.33
C LEU A 39 6.16 1.36 11.00
N ALA A 40 6.29 2.68 10.94
CA ALA A 40 5.29 3.60 11.49
C ALA A 40 3.93 3.46 10.80
N ARG A 41 3.91 3.33 9.47
CA ARG A 41 2.67 3.12 8.71
C ARG A 41 2.03 1.77 9.04
N LEU A 42 2.80 0.70 9.10
CA LEU A 42 2.31 -0.63 9.45
C LEU A 42 1.71 -0.64 10.86
N ARG A 43 2.40 -0.04 11.84
CA ARG A 43 1.91 0.07 13.22
C ARG A 43 0.62 0.88 13.32
N ARG A 44 0.54 2.03 12.65
CA ARG A 44 -0.68 2.85 12.61
C ARG A 44 -1.84 2.06 12.01
N SER A 45 -1.59 1.34 10.92
CA SER A 45 -2.62 0.55 10.23
C SER A 45 -3.11 -0.61 11.10
N ALA A 46 -2.21 -1.30 11.81
CA ALA A 46 -2.58 -2.35 12.75
C ALA A 46 -3.46 -1.80 13.88
N ALA A 47 -3.12 -0.63 14.42
CA ALA A 47 -3.93 0.04 15.44
C ALA A 47 -5.35 0.39 14.95
N LEU A 48 -5.47 0.90 13.72
CA LEU A 48 -6.78 1.21 13.10
C LEU A 48 -7.64 -0.04 12.91
N LEU A 49 -7.03 -1.20 12.64
CA LEU A 49 -7.72 -2.48 12.50
C LEU A 49 -7.94 -3.18 13.85
N GLY A 50 -7.42 -2.65 14.96
CA GLY A 50 -7.46 -3.29 16.27
C GLY A 50 -6.56 -4.52 16.39
N TRP A 51 -5.57 -4.66 15.52
CA TRP A 51 -4.65 -5.80 15.49
C TRP A 51 -3.51 -5.63 16.49
N GLN A 52 -3.00 -6.76 16.97
CA GLN A 52 -1.75 -6.78 17.71
C GLN A 52 -0.58 -6.46 16.76
N PHE A 53 0.41 -5.73 17.28
CA PHE A 53 1.58 -5.35 16.50
C PHE A 53 2.84 -6.01 17.10
N PRO A 54 3.44 -7.00 16.42
CA PRO A 54 4.65 -7.65 16.92
C PRO A 54 5.88 -6.74 16.80
N ALA A 55 6.92 -7.04 17.56
CA ALA A 55 8.24 -6.51 17.27
C ALA A 55 8.70 -7.04 15.90
N VAL A 56 9.18 -6.16 15.04
CA VAL A 56 9.66 -6.52 13.71
C VAL A 56 10.87 -5.67 13.35
N GLU A 57 11.87 -6.34 12.80
CA GLU A 57 13.05 -5.73 12.21
C GLU A 57 13.12 -6.11 10.74
N VAL A 58 13.71 -5.21 9.94
CA VAL A 58 13.93 -5.48 8.53
C VAL A 58 15.24 -6.24 8.36
N GLN A 59 15.19 -7.33 7.61
CA GLN A 59 16.35 -8.11 7.20
C GLN A 59 16.20 -8.45 5.72
N GLY A 60 17.34 -8.53 5.02
CA GLY A 60 17.37 -8.79 3.59
C GLY A 60 18.67 -9.49 3.19
N PRO A 61 18.80 -9.84 1.90
CA PRO A 61 19.99 -10.49 1.37
C PRO A 61 21.20 -9.52 1.29
N ASP A 62 22.37 -10.01 0.91
CA ASP A 62 23.60 -9.24 0.74
C ASP A 62 23.67 -8.41 -0.57
N HIS A 63 22.54 -8.23 -1.25
CA HIS A 63 22.43 -7.52 -2.52
C HIS A 63 21.13 -6.70 -2.59
N PRO A 64 21.04 -5.70 -3.49
CA PRO A 64 19.82 -4.92 -3.65
C PRO A 64 18.61 -5.78 -4.02
N ALA A 65 17.50 -5.58 -3.30
CA ALA A 65 16.29 -6.39 -3.48
C ALA A 65 15.03 -5.57 -3.19
N ARG A 66 13.90 -6.08 -3.70
CA ARG A 66 12.57 -5.65 -3.26
C ARG A 66 12.12 -6.56 -2.13
N LEU A 67 11.91 -5.98 -0.95
CA LEU A 67 11.32 -6.69 0.18
C LEU A 67 9.83 -6.38 0.25
N ARG A 68 9.02 -7.41 0.43
CA ARG A 68 7.59 -7.30 0.71
C ARG A 68 7.29 -7.98 2.03
N LEU A 69 6.78 -7.19 2.98
CA LEU A 69 6.30 -7.66 4.27
C LEU A 69 4.78 -7.70 4.26
N THR A 70 4.19 -8.76 4.81
CA THR A 70 2.77 -8.77 5.17
C THR A 70 2.57 -9.07 6.64
N LEU A 71 1.53 -8.48 7.23
CA LEU A 71 1.09 -8.73 8.61
C LEU A 71 -0.36 -9.21 8.58
N GLY A 72 -0.66 -10.34 9.23
CA GLY A 72 -2.02 -10.85 9.42
C GLY A 72 -2.65 -10.40 10.75
N ALA A 73 -3.97 -10.59 10.88
CA ALA A 73 -4.73 -10.25 12.10
C ALA A 73 -4.28 -11.02 13.36
N ASP A 74 -3.69 -12.19 13.17
CA ASP A 74 -3.11 -13.04 14.22
C ASP A 74 -1.68 -12.63 14.63
N GLY A 75 -1.15 -11.57 14.04
CA GLY A 75 0.22 -11.11 14.28
C GLY A 75 1.28 -11.80 13.44
N GLN A 76 0.93 -12.73 12.53
CA GLN A 76 1.90 -13.40 11.68
C GLN A 76 2.53 -12.43 10.66
N LEU A 77 3.86 -12.46 10.59
CA LEU A 77 4.66 -11.72 9.63
C LEU A 77 5.15 -12.68 8.54
N ASP A 78 5.04 -12.25 7.27
CA ASP A 78 5.59 -12.97 6.12
C ASP A 78 6.45 -12.03 5.28
N TRP A 79 7.71 -12.42 5.07
CA TRP A 79 8.67 -11.67 4.25
C TRP A 79 8.90 -12.37 2.92
N GLN A 80 8.87 -11.59 1.86
CA GLN A 80 9.14 -12.05 0.50
C GLN A 80 10.25 -11.18 -0.10
N VAL A 81 11.20 -11.84 -0.75
CA VAL A 81 12.32 -11.20 -1.44
C VAL A 81 12.17 -11.42 -2.94
N SER A 82 12.30 -10.36 -3.72
CA SER A 82 12.34 -10.46 -5.18
C SER A 82 13.40 -9.51 -5.75
N ALA A 83 13.80 -9.75 -7.01
CA ALA A 83 14.62 -8.80 -7.73
C ALA A 83 13.94 -7.42 -7.81
N LEU A 84 14.77 -6.37 -7.86
CA LEU A 84 14.27 -5.04 -8.18
C LEU A 84 13.77 -5.00 -9.62
N PRO A 85 12.65 -4.33 -9.91
CA PRO A 85 12.24 -4.11 -11.29
C PRO A 85 13.25 -3.20 -11.99
N GLU A 86 13.36 -3.36 -13.31
CA GLU A 86 14.17 -2.45 -14.12
C GLU A 86 13.70 -1.00 -13.91
N PRO A 87 14.64 -0.07 -13.64
CA PRO A 87 14.29 1.33 -13.46
C PRO A 87 13.75 1.91 -14.76
N LYS A 88 12.57 2.51 -14.69
CA LYS A 88 11.97 3.22 -15.83
C LYS A 88 11.95 4.71 -15.55
N PRO A 89 12.71 5.54 -16.31
CA PRO A 89 12.85 6.96 -16.02
C PRO A 89 11.58 7.76 -16.31
N THR A 90 10.76 7.29 -17.25
CA THR A 90 9.52 7.96 -17.66
C THR A 90 8.39 6.96 -17.76
N TRP A 91 7.29 7.26 -17.06
CA TRP A 91 6.08 6.47 -17.10
C TRP A 91 5.01 7.18 -17.94
N ARG A 92 4.30 6.42 -18.78
CA ARG A 92 3.08 6.88 -19.44
C ARG A 92 1.89 6.60 -18.52
N VAL A 93 1.20 7.64 -18.10
CA VAL A 93 0.14 7.55 -17.09
C VAL A 93 -1.19 7.94 -17.69
N GLY A 94 -2.21 7.10 -17.51
CA GLY A 94 -3.59 7.39 -17.90
C GLY A 94 -4.49 7.69 -16.70
N LEU A 95 -5.76 7.97 -16.97
CA LEU A 95 -6.79 8.06 -15.92
C LEU A 95 -7.54 6.73 -15.82
N ALA A 96 -7.73 6.25 -14.60
CA ALA A 96 -8.56 5.09 -14.35
C ALA A 96 -10.05 5.43 -14.62
N THR A 97 -10.78 4.48 -15.22
CA THR A 97 -12.23 4.58 -15.40
C THR A 97 -12.96 4.50 -14.05
N ALA A 98 -12.44 3.68 -13.14
CA ALA A 98 -12.97 3.56 -11.78
C ALA A 98 -12.73 4.85 -10.97
N ARG A 99 -13.63 5.09 -10.01
CA ARG A 99 -13.54 6.21 -9.07
C ARG A 99 -13.35 5.68 -7.65
N LEU A 100 -12.53 6.37 -6.86
CA LEU A 100 -12.42 6.12 -5.43
C LEU A 100 -13.48 6.94 -4.69
N SER A 101 -13.99 6.41 -3.58
CA SER A 101 -14.88 7.19 -2.71
C SER A 101 -14.03 7.92 -1.68
N SER A 102 -14.14 9.25 -1.64
CA SER A 102 -13.36 10.04 -0.67
C SER A 102 -13.70 9.74 0.80
N THR A 103 -14.82 9.06 1.06
CA THR A 103 -15.23 8.61 2.41
C THR A 103 -14.87 7.15 2.70
N ASP A 104 -14.22 6.44 1.77
CA ASP A 104 -13.80 5.06 2.01
C ASP A 104 -12.62 5.03 3.00
N PRO A 105 -12.81 4.48 4.22
CA PRO A 105 -11.76 4.45 5.23
C PRO A 105 -10.57 3.57 4.83
N TRP A 106 -10.75 2.62 3.90
CA TRP A 106 -9.68 1.74 3.43
C TRP A 106 -8.59 2.46 2.66
N LEU A 107 -8.85 3.66 2.13
CA LEU A 107 -7.84 4.49 1.46
C LEU A 107 -6.69 4.88 2.39
N ALA A 108 -6.91 4.89 3.71
CA ALA A 108 -5.88 5.20 4.70
C ALA A 108 -5.00 3.99 5.10
N VAL A 109 -5.36 2.78 4.64
CA VAL A 109 -4.77 1.51 5.10
C VAL A 109 -4.12 0.76 3.93
N LYS A 110 -2.80 0.55 4.01
CA LYS A 110 -2.07 -0.23 3.00
C LYS A 110 -2.26 -1.73 3.26
N SER A 111 -3.31 -2.30 2.68
CA SER A 111 -3.72 -3.70 2.89
C SER A 111 -3.80 -4.51 1.60
N THR A 112 -4.21 -5.78 1.69
CA THR A 112 -4.63 -6.63 0.57
C THR A 112 -6.07 -6.35 0.11
N ASN A 113 -6.83 -5.47 0.78
CA ASN A 113 -8.12 -4.99 0.28
C ASN A 113 -7.87 -4.02 -0.89
N ARG A 114 -7.63 -4.60 -2.08
CA ARG A 114 -7.10 -3.88 -3.24
C ARG A 114 -7.86 -4.14 -4.54
N GLN A 115 -9.05 -4.72 -4.46
CA GLN A 115 -9.80 -5.17 -5.64
C GLN A 115 -9.89 -4.10 -6.75
N VAL A 116 -10.22 -2.85 -6.40
CA VAL A 116 -10.31 -1.74 -7.37
C VAL A 116 -8.96 -1.44 -8.04
N TYR A 117 -7.87 -1.46 -7.27
CA TYR A 117 -6.53 -1.22 -7.79
C TYR A 117 -6.03 -2.36 -8.66
N ASP A 118 -6.29 -3.60 -8.23
CA ASP A 118 -5.83 -4.80 -8.93
C ASP A 118 -6.60 -4.96 -10.25
N GLN A 119 -7.92 -4.71 -10.26
CA GLN A 119 -8.72 -4.68 -11.48
C GLN A 119 -8.22 -3.62 -12.47
N ALA A 120 -7.94 -2.39 -12.00
CA ALA A 120 -7.42 -1.33 -12.85
C ALA A 120 -6.01 -1.66 -13.38
N ARG A 121 -5.18 -2.34 -12.58
CA ARG A 121 -3.84 -2.77 -12.99
C ARG A 121 -3.88 -3.89 -14.02
N THR A 122 -4.79 -4.85 -13.87
CA THR A 122 -4.98 -5.93 -14.85
C THR A 122 -5.59 -5.42 -16.15
N ALA A 123 -6.47 -4.42 -16.10
CA ALA A 123 -7.12 -3.82 -17.26
C ALA A 123 -6.31 -2.67 -17.90
N LEU A 124 -5.03 -2.55 -17.56
CA LEU A 124 -4.18 -1.45 -17.99
C LEU A 124 -3.98 -1.49 -19.51
N PRO A 125 -4.35 -0.43 -20.26
CA PRO A 125 -4.18 -0.38 -21.71
C PRO A 125 -2.73 -0.51 -22.15
N ASP A 126 -2.51 -1.14 -23.32
CA ASP A 126 -1.19 -1.24 -23.93
C ASP A 126 -0.52 0.14 -24.06
N GLY A 127 0.74 0.21 -23.64
CA GLY A 127 1.55 1.43 -23.70
C GLY A 127 1.34 2.41 -22.54
N LEU A 128 0.49 2.10 -21.56
CA LEU A 128 0.53 2.75 -20.26
C LEU A 128 1.45 1.98 -19.29
N ASP A 129 1.91 2.66 -18.25
CA ASP A 129 2.69 2.09 -17.14
C ASP A 129 1.90 2.14 -15.82
N GLU A 130 0.98 3.09 -15.73
CA GLU A 130 0.14 3.32 -14.56
C GLU A 130 -1.16 4.01 -14.96
N VAL A 131 -2.17 3.88 -14.10
CA VAL A 131 -3.38 4.69 -14.16
C VAL A 131 -3.57 5.39 -12.82
N VAL A 132 -4.00 6.65 -12.88
CA VAL A 132 -4.31 7.49 -11.71
C VAL A 132 -5.82 7.54 -11.51
N PHE A 133 -6.24 7.36 -10.27
CA PHE A 133 -7.64 7.46 -9.91
C PHE A 133 -8.07 8.90 -9.68
N GLN A 134 -9.35 9.15 -9.86
CA GLN A 134 -10.02 10.33 -9.35
C GLN A 134 -11.10 9.91 -8.37
N ASN A 135 -11.47 10.80 -7.46
CA ASN A 135 -12.62 10.56 -6.59
C ASN A 135 -13.95 10.96 -7.26
N GLU A 136 -15.05 10.86 -6.53
CA GLU A 136 -16.40 11.21 -7.00
C GLU A 136 -16.57 12.68 -7.40
N ARG A 137 -15.65 13.57 -6.99
CA ARG A 137 -15.61 15.00 -7.35
C ARG A 137 -14.66 15.31 -8.51
N GLY A 138 -14.00 14.31 -9.07
CA GLY A 138 -12.98 14.49 -10.12
C GLY A 138 -11.63 14.98 -9.60
N GLU A 139 -11.42 15.00 -8.29
CA GLU A 139 -10.12 15.34 -7.70
C GLU A 139 -9.13 14.19 -7.89
N VAL A 140 -7.87 14.52 -8.17
CA VAL A 140 -6.79 13.54 -8.38
C VAL A 140 -6.48 12.82 -7.06
N CYS A 141 -6.41 11.50 -7.12
CA CYS A 141 -5.97 10.63 -6.04
C CYS A 141 -4.59 10.02 -6.39
N ASP A 142 -4.29 8.86 -5.80
CA ASP A 142 -3.13 8.04 -6.11
C ASP A 142 -3.32 7.16 -7.35
N GLY A 143 -2.24 6.51 -7.80
CA GLY A 143 -2.27 5.46 -8.81
C GLY A 143 -2.51 4.06 -8.21
N THR A 144 -2.33 3.00 -9.01
CA THR A 144 -2.53 1.63 -8.50
C THR A 144 -1.47 1.24 -7.47
N ILE A 145 -0.22 1.68 -7.64
CA ILE A 145 0.90 1.40 -6.72
C ILE A 145 1.77 2.63 -6.42
N THR A 146 1.33 3.81 -6.83
CA THR A 146 2.10 5.07 -6.82
C THR A 146 1.30 6.21 -6.19
N THR A 147 1.99 7.23 -5.69
CA THR A 147 1.39 8.50 -5.25
C THR A 147 1.76 9.60 -6.23
N VAL A 148 0.83 10.49 -6.53
CA VAL A 148 1.03 11.60 -7.48
C VAL A 148 1.67 12.79 -6.78
N PHE A 149 2.74 13.31 -7.37
CA PHE A 149 3.37 14.58 -7.00
C PHE A 149 3.34 15.50 -8.22
N PHE A 150 3.06 16.79 -8.02
CA PHE A 150 2.98 17.78 -9.10
C PHE A 150 3.78 19.03 -8.71
N ASP A 151 4.66 19.45 -9.61
CA ASP A 151 5.40 20.70 -9.50
C ASP A 151 4.66 21.79 -10.28
N ARG A 152 4.43 22.94 -9.64
CA ARG A 152 3.73 24.09 -10.23
C ARG A 152 4.66 25.11 -10.86
N GLY A 153 5.99 24.92 -10.74
CA GLY A 153 7.01 25.92 -11.06
C GLY A 153 7.44 26.72 -9.84
#